data_AF-A0A5A7U2A9-F1
#
_entry.id   AF-A0A5A7U2A9-F1
#
_cell.length_a   1.000
_cell.length_b   1.000
_cell.length_c   1.000
_cell.angle_alpha   90.00
_cell.angle_beta   90.00
_cell.angle_gamma   90.00
#
_symmetry.space_group_name_H-M   'P 1'
#
loop_
_entity.id
_entity.type
_entity.pdbx_description
1 polymer ?
#
loop_
_entity_poly.entity_id
_entity_poly.type
_entity_poly.pdbx_seq_one_letter_code
_entity_poly.pdbx_strand_id
1 'polypeptide(L)'
;MSSDPEGYTYQSSDPVGCTYQSSDPEGCTYQSSDPEGCTYQSSDPEGCIYQSSDLEGCTYQSSDLEGCTYQFSDPEGCTYQFSDPEGCTYQFSDPEGYTYQ
;
A
#
# COMPACT_ATOMS: atom_id res chain seq x y z
N MET A 1 2.08 -17.92 -2.06
CA MET A 1 3.19 -17.96 -3.03
C MET A 1 3.62 -16.51 -3.15
N SER A 2 4.73 -16.15 -2.51
CA SER A 2 5.36 -14.84 -2.64
C SER A 2 5.91 -14.81 -4.07
N SER A 3 5.20 -14.15 -4.96
CA SER A 3 5.76 -13.74 -6.24
C SER A 3 6.44 -12.41 -5.96
N ASP A 4 7.61 -12.16 -6.53
CA ASP A 4 8.23 -10.84 -6.58
C ASP A 4 7.86 -10.27 -7.96
N PRO A 5 6.69 -9.61 -8.09
CA PRO A 5 6.23 -9.10 -9.35
C PRO A 5 7.10 -7.93 -9.81
N GLU A 6 7.46 -7.95 -11.09
CA GLU A 6 8.08 -6.82 -11.78
C GLU A 6 7.07 -6.23 -12.78
N GLY A 7 6.79 -4.92 -12.65
CA GLY A 7 5.93 -4.19 -13.60
C GLY A 7 4.48 -4.68 -13.67
N TYR A 8 3.96 -5.24 -12.57
CA TYR A 8 2.59 -5.76 -12.52
C TYR A 8 1.57 -4.67 -12.19
N THR A 9 0.32 -4.82 -12.66
CA THR A 9 -0.80 -3.96 -12.26
C THR A 9 -1.92 -4.82 -11.70
N TYR A 10 -2.29 -4.53 -10.45
CA TYR A 10 -3.45 -5.10 -9.77
C TYR A 10 -4.58 -4.07 -9.71
N GLN A 11 -5.80 -4.50 -10.03
CA GLN A 11 -7.01 -3.68 -9.94
C GLN A 11 -8.12 -4.48 -9.28
N SER A 12 -8.73 -3.90 -8.25
CA SER A 12 -9.93 -4.43 -7.60
C SER A 12 -10.88 -3.27 -7.29
N SER A 13 -12.17 -3.54 -7.18
CA SER A 13 -13.11 -2.53 -6.67
C SER A 13 -13.15 -2.60 -5.15
N ASP A 14 -13.65 -3.72 -4.61
CA ASP A 14 -14.00 -3.80 -3.18
C ASP A 14 -13.35 -5.05 -2.53
N PRO A 15 -12.01 -5.12 -2.44
CA PRO A 15 -11.36 -6.24 -1.79
C PRO A 15 -11.56 -6.17 -0.28
N VAL A 16 -12.00 -7.27 0.33
CA VAL A 16 -12.24 -7.35 1.78
C VAL A 16 -11.33 -8.41 2.39
N GLY A 17 -10.58 -8.05 3.44
CA GLY A 17 -9.76 -8.97 4.22
C GLY A 17 -8.66 -9.67 3.42
N CYS A 18 -8.18 -9.04 2.34
CA CYS A 18 -7.11 -9.60 1.52
C CYS A 18 -5.73 -9.44 2.18
N THR A 19 -4.81 -10.35 1.87
CA THR A 19 -3.41 -10.24 2.30
C THR A 19 -2.51 -10.40 1.10
N TYR A 20 -1.68 -9.38 0.86
CA TYR A 20 -0.66 -9.37 -0.19
C TYR A 20 0.71 -9.40 0.47
N GLN A 21 1.54 -10.32 0.02
CA GLN A 21 2.90 -10.53 0.52
C GLN A 21 3.84 -10.68 -0.66
N SER A 22 4.88 -9.86 -0.66
CA SER A 22 6.00 -9.90 -1.60
C SER A 22 7.30 -9.70 -0.82
N SER A 23 8.42 -10.19 -1.34
CA SER A 23 9.71 -9.77 -0.81
C SER A 23 10.09 -8.46 -1.46
N ASP A 24 10.28 -8.48 -2.79
CA ASP A 24 10.97 -7.41 -3.51
C ASP A 24 10.18 -7.02 -4.79
N PRO A 25 8.98 -6.44 -4.68
CA PRO A 25 8.20 -6.04 -5.85
C PRO A 25 8.77 -4.76 -6.47
N GLU A 26 8.96 -4.77 -7.79
CA GLU A 26 9.52 -3.63 -8.52
C GLU A 26 8.49 -3.04 -9.49
N GLY A 27 8.29 -1.72 -9.44
CA GLY A 27 7.46 -0.98 -10.40
C GLY A 27 5.99 -1.43 -10.45
N CYS A 28 5.47 -2.03 -9.39
CA CYS A 28 4.10 -2.52 -9.35
C CYS A 28 3.10 -1.40 -9.08
N THR A 29 1.90 -1.54 -9.64
CA THR A 29 0.78 -0.63 -9.37
C THR A 29 -0.39 -1.40 -8.76
N TYR A 30 -0.85 -0.97 -7.60
CA TYR A 30 -2.02 -1.49 -6.91
C TYR A 30 -3.11 -0.41 -6.86
N GLN A 31 -4.26 -0.71 -7.46
CA GLN A 31 -5.40 0.19 -7.50
C GLN A 31 -6.62 -0.50 -6.89
N SER A 32 -7.26 0.19 -5.96
CA SER A 32 -8.53 -0.23 -5.39
C SER A 32 -9.52 0.93 -5.34
N SER A 33 -10.81 0.66 -5.35
CA SER A 33 -11.80 1.70 -5.02
C SER A 33 -11.97 1.74 -3.50
N ASP A 34 -12.52 0.66 -2.93
CA ASP A 34 -13.02 0.61 -1.56
C ASP A 34 -12.47 -0.63 -0.79
N PRO A 35 -11.15 -0.73 -0.57
CA PRO A 35 -10.54 -1.82 0.20
C PRO A 35 -10.85 -1.74 1.70
N GLU A 36 -11.30 -2.85 2.27
CA GLU A 36 -11.61 -2.98 3.71
C GLU A 36 -10.74 -4.06 4.37
N GLY A 37 -10.05 -3.70 5.45
CA GLY A 37 -9.28 -4.63 6.29
C GLY A 37 -8.17 -5.37 5.55
N CYS A 38 -7.67 -4.82 4.43
CA CYS A 38 -6.62 -5.43 3.64
C CYS A 38 -5.24 -5.21 4.28
N THR A 39 -4.34 -6.18 4.13
CA THR A 39 -2.96 -6.11 4.59
C THR A 39 -1.99 -6.24 3.42
N TYR A 40 -1.06 -5.29 3.30
CA TYR A 40 0.01 -5.27 2.33
C TYR A 40 1.34 -5.34 3.07
N GLN A 41 2.14 -6.37 2.76
CA GLN A 41 3.43 -6.63 3.38
C GLN A 41 4.49 -6.79 2.29
N SER A 42 5.55 -6.00 2.40
CA SER A 42 6.73 -6.10 1.54
C SER A 42 8.00 -6.02 2.36
N SER A 43 9.11 -6.57 1.85
CA SER A 43 10.42 -6.39 2.48
C SER A 43 11.12 -5.17 1.90
N ASP A 44 11.27 -5.15 0.57
CA ASP A 44 12.00 -4.13 -0.19
C ASP A 44 11.30 -3.74 -1.52
N PRO A 45 10.13 -3.10 -1.45
CA PRO A 45 9.43 -2.56 -2.62
C PRO A 45 10.16 -1.34 -3.23
N GLU A 46 10.41 -1.42 -4.52
CA GLU A 46 11.01 -0.32 -5.30
C GLU A 46 10.01 0.24 -6.31
N GLY A 47 9.82 1.56 -6.31
CA GLY A 47 9.02 2.28 -7.31
C GLY A 47 7.55 1.85 -7.40
N CYS A 48 7.01 1.22 -6.36
CA CYS A 48 5.62 0.76 -6.34
C CYS A 48 4.63 1.92 -6.11
N ILE A 49 3.44 1.81 -6.70
CA ILE A 49 2.37 2.78 -6.60
C ILE A 49 1.14 2.12 -5.96
N TYR A 50 0.62 2.73 -4.90
CA TYR A 50 -0.60 2.32 -4.21
C TYR A 50 -1.63 3.44 -4.31
N GLN A 51 -2.81 3.12 -4.85
CA GLN A 51 -3.89 4.07 -5.12
C GLN A 51 -5.21 3.52 -4.61
N SER A 52 -5.95 4.37 -3.90
CA SER A 52 -7.30 4.05 -3.43
C SER A 52 -8.17 5.28 -3.33
N SER A 53 -9.48 5.13 -3.53
CA SER A 53 -10.44 6.16 -3.18
C SER A 53 -10.68 6.13 -1.67
N ASP A 54 -11.30 5.06 -1.16
CA ASP A 54 -11.77 4.99 0.22
C ASP A 54 -11.16 3.75 0.90
N LEU A 55 -10.26 3.93 1.87
CA LEU A 55 -9.64 2.79 2.58
C LEU A 55 -10.22 2.70 3.98
N GLU A 56 -10.63 1.52 4.40
CA GLU A 56 -11.04 1.30 5.79
C GLU A 56 -10.19 0.21 6.46
N GLY A 57 -9.53 0.56 7.57
CA GLY A 57 -8.82 -0.40 8.42
C GLY A 57 -7.66 -1.14 7.73
N CYS A 58 -7.11 -0.59 6.65
CA CYS A 58 -6.04 -1.24 5.89
C CYS A 58 -4.67 -1.05 6.56
N THR A 59 -3.79 -2.04 6.38
CA THR A 59 -2.45 -2.04 6.95
C THR A 59 -1.39 -2.18 5.86
N TYR A 60 -0.39 -1.29 5.87
CA TYR A 60 0.77 -1.33 4.99
C TYR A 60 2.04 -1.47 5.83
N GLN A 61 2.88 -2.46 5.51
CA GLN A 61 4.12 -2.75 6.21
C GLN A 61 5.26 -2.93 5.22
N SER A 62 6.37 -2.25 5.48
CA SER A 62 7.62 -2.46 4.76
C SER A 62 8.85 -2.29 5.65
N SER A 63 9.92 -3.01 5.32
CA SER A 63 11.21 -2.84 5.99
C SER A 63 12.00 -1.71 5.35
N ASP A 64 12.32 -1.85 4.08
CA ASP A 64 12.95 -0.84 3.24
C ASP A 64 11.93 -0.36 2.20
N LEU A 65 12.01 0.86 1.69
CA LEU A 65 11.06 1.41 0.73
C LEU A 65 11.78 2.43 -0.13
N GLU A 66 11.97 2.15 -1.42
CA GLU A 66 12.60 3.11 -2.33
C GLU A 66 11.60 3.64 -3.36
N GLY A 67 11.43 4.96 -3.42
CA GLY A 67 10.70 5.63 -4.49
C GLY A 67 9.21 5.28 -4.59
N CYS A 68 8.62 4.68 -3.56
CA CYS A 68 7.22 4.27 -3.57
C CYS A 68 6.25 5.45 -3.42
N THR A 69 5.06 5.33 -4.00
CA THR A 69 4.02 6.36 -3.97
C THR A 69 2.72 5.82 -3.40
N TYR A 70 2.14 6.53 -2.44
CA TYR A 70 0.85 6.25 -1.82
C TYR A 70 -0.09 7.43 -2.06
N GLN A 71 -1.25 7.17 -2.65
CA GLN A 71 -2.25 8.17 -3.01
C GLN A 71 -3.65 7.71 -2.63
N PHE A 72 -4.20 8.29 -1.56
CA PHE A 72 -5.51 7.94 -1.04
C PHE A 72 -6.39 9.17 -0.87
N SER A 73 -7.67 9.07 -1.23
CA SER A 73 -8.60 10.18 -0.98
C SER A 73 -8.96 10.18 0.49
N ASP A 74 -9.67 9.15 0.95
CA ASP A 74 -10.37 9.16 2.24
C ASP A 74 -9.98 7.90 3.06
N PRO A 75 -8.73 7.82 3.59
CA PRO A 75 -8.33 6.68 4.41
C PRO A 75 -8.83 6.82 5.85
N GLU A 76 -9.60 5.82 6.31
CA GLU A 76 -10.09 5.68 7.68
C GLU A 76 -9.40 4.51 8.41
N GLY A 77 -8.90 4.73 9.63
CA GLY A 77 -8.41 3.63 10.49
C GLY A 77 -7.16 2.92 9.98
N CYS A 78 -6.45 3.49 9.00
CA CYS A 78 -5.34 2.83 8.33
C CYS A 78 -4.04 2.88 9.13
N THR A 79 -3.22 1.85 9.01
CA THR A 79 -1.91 1.76 9.67
C THR A 79 -0.79 1.63 8.65
N TYR A 80 0.24 2.46 8.79
CA TYR A 80 1.44 2.46 7.97
C TYR A 80 2.66 2.21 8.86
N GLN A 81 3.46 1.20 8.55
CA GLN A 81 4.66 0.85 9.32
C GLN A 81 5.85 0.68 8.38
N PHE A 82 6.78 1.62 8.42
CA PHE A 82 7.90 1.68 7.47
C PHE A 82 9.21 1.96 8.21
N SER A 83 10.19 1.07 8.10
CA SER A 83 11.42 1.19 8.89
C SER A 83 12.43 2.15 8.26
N ASP A 84 12.64 2.10 6.93
CA ASP A 84 13.62 2.94 6.24
C ASP A 84 13.08 3.44 4.86
N PRO A 85 12.18 4.44 4.83
CA PRO A 85 11.67 4.96 3.56
C PRO A 85 12.61 6.00 2.92
N GLU A 86 13.08 5.72 1.71
CA GLU A 86 13.84 6.63 0.86
C GLU A 86 13.01 7.08 -0.38
N GLY A 87 12.99 8.38 -0.67
CA GLY A 87 12.34 8.90 -1.89
C GLY A 87 10.83 8.68 -2.00
N CYS A 88 10.15 8.23 -0.94
CA CYS A 88 8.74 7.91 -0.96
C CYS A 88 7.84 9.15 -0.93
N THR A 89 6.68 9.06 -1.60
CA THR A 89 5.66 10.11 -1.64
C THR A 89 4.34 9.62 -1.04
N TYR A 90 3.75 10.43 -0.17
CA TYR A 90 2.47 10.14 0.48
C TYR A 90 1.50 11.30 0.26
N GLN A 91 0.31 11.00 -0.26
CA GLN A 91 -0.74 11.98 -0.52
C GLN A 91 -2.08 11.45 -0.01
N PHE A 92 -2.65 12.16 0.95
CA PHE A 92 -3.93 11.85 1.58
C PHE A 92 -4.82 13.09 1.56
N SER A 93 -6.08 12.98 1.12
CA SER A 93 -6.96 14.15 0.96
C SER A 93 -7.77 14.44 2.22
N ASP A 94 -8.48 13.45 2.75
CA ASP A 94 -9.32 13.57 3.94
C ASP A 94 -9.11 12.39 4.91
N PRO A 95 -7.94 12.30 5.56
CA PRO A 95 -7.61 11.12 6.35
C PRO A 95 -8.20 11.18 7.77
N GLU A 96 -8.90 10.12 8.18
CA GLU A 96 -9.45 9.94 9.53
C GLU A 96 -8.79 8.77 10.27
N GLY A 97 -8.33 8.98 11.49
CA GLY A 97 -7.90 7.87 12.36
C GLY A 97 -6.75 7.00 11.83
N TYR A 98 -5.77 7.55 11.12
CA TYR A 98 -4.59 6.81 10.67
C TYR A 98 -3.43 6.81 11.68
N THR A 99 -2.59 5.79 11.62
CA THR A 99 -1.33 5.75 12.37
C THR A 99 -0.14 5.50 11.45
N TYR A 100 0.96 6.21 11.73
CA TYR A 100 2.24 6.03 11.07
C TYR A 100 3.27 5.63 12.12
N GLN A 101 4.03 4.57 11.87
CA GLN A 101 5.06 4.01 12.76
C GLN A 101 6.36 3.78 11.99
#